data_AF-A0A3M7QP71-F1
#
_entry.id   AF-A0A3M7QP71-F1
#
_cell.length_a   1.000
_cell.length_b   1.000
_cell.length_c   1.000
_cell.angle_alpha   90.00
_cell.angle_beta   90.00
_cell.angle_gamma   90.00
#
_symmetry.space_group_name_H-M   'P 1'
#
loop_
_entity.id
_entity.type
_entity.pdbx_description
1 polymer ?
#
loop_
_entity_poly.entity_id
_entity_poly.type
_entity_poly.pdbx_seq_one_letter_code
_entity_poly.pdbx_strand_id
1 'polypeptide(L)'
;MALKRLKNEAASGPDQIHNLMLKNLPLNSLKEIIELFNLSLREGRVPKAWKTSNITMIQKKASSLQDPLNYRLISITSCLGKLLERINKIHS
;
A
#
# COMPACT_ATOMS: atom_id res chain seq x y z
N MET A 1 11.93 -3.77 11.28
CA MET A 1 11.96 -3.18 9.92
C MET A 1 10.55 -3.07 9.34
N ALA A 2 10.21 -1.92 8.75
CA ALA A 2 8.86 -1.61 8.25
C ALA A 2 8.35 -2.62 7.20
N LEU A 3 9.23 -3.14 6.33
CA LEU A 3 8.93 -4.17 5.33
C LEU A 3 8.36 -5.47 5.93
N LYS A 4 8.88 -5.93 7.08
CA LYS A 4 8.41 -7.16 7.73
C LYS A 4 6.94 -7.07 8.19
N ARG A 5 6.42 -5.85 8.37
CA ARG A 5 5.05 -5.59 8.83
C ARG A 5 4.01 -5.60 7.70
N LEU A 6 4.44 -5.68 6.44
CA LEU A 6 3.52 -5.81 5.30
C LEU A 6 2.85 -7.20 5.33
N LYS A 7 1.55 -7.28 5.08
CA LYS A 7 0.83 -8.57 4.98
C LYS A 7 1.05 -9.18 3.59
N ASN A 8 1.39 -10.47 3.52
CA ASN A 8 1.70 -11.13 2.24
C ASN A 8 0.48 -11.15 1.29
N GLU A 9 -0.70 -11.45 1.83
CA GLU A 9 -1.95 -11.64 1.08
C GLU A 9 -2.69 -10.33 0.79
N ALA A 10 -2.03 -9.18 0.95
CA ALA A 10 -2.67 -7.91 0.65
C ALA A 10 -2.81 -7.73 -0.87
N ALA A 11 -3.98 -7.26 -1.31
CA ALA A 11 -4.21 -6.82 -2.67
C ALA A 11 -3.27 -5.66 -3.04
N SER A 12 -2.88 -5.60 -4.31
CA SER A 12 -2.08 -4.51 -4.89
C SER A 12 -2.94 -3.26 -5.08
N GLY A 13 -2.29 -2.09 -4.98
CA GLY A 13 -2.91 -0.81 -5.30
C GLY A 13 -3.00 -0.57 -6.82
N PRO A 14 -3.34 0.67 -7.24
CA PRO A 14 -3.40 1.05 -8.65
C PRO A 14 -2.08 0.83 -9.43
N ASP A 15 -0.94 0.80 -8.73
CA ASP A 15 0.39 0.55 -9.28
C ASP A 15 0.70 -0.93 -9.53
N GLN A 16 -0.19 -1.84 -9.14
CA GLN A 16 -0.03 -3.30 -9.28
C GLN A 16 1.19 -3.88 -8.56
N ILE A 17 1.80 -3.14 -7.64
CA ILE A 17 2.93 -3.63 -6.84
C ILE A 17 2.38 -4.37 -5.62
N HIS A 18 2.79 -5.63 -5.47
CA HIS A 18 2.40 -6.46 -4.33
C HIS A 18 3.41 -6.35 -3.18
N ASN A 19 2.91 -6.49 -1.95
CA ASN A 19 3.76 -6.57 -0.76
C ASN A 19 4.82 -7.68 -0.85
N LEU A 20 4.46 -8.80 -1.50
CA LEU A 20 5.37 -9.93 -1.68
C LEU A 20 6.53 -9.59 -2.61
N MET A 21 6.31 -8.75 -3.63
CA MET A 21 7.39 -8.27 -4.49
C MET A 21 8.40 -7.48 -3.65
N LEU A 22 7.93 -6.50 -2.87
CA LEU A 22 8.79 -5.68 -2.02
C LEU A 22 9.61 -6.50 -1.00
N LYS A 23 9.04 -7.59 -0.47
CA LYS A 23 9.75 -8.47 0.48
C LYS A 23 10.82 -9.34 -0.18
N ASN A 24 10.70 -9.61 -1.48
CA ASN A 24 11.60 -10.48 -2.23
C ASN A 24 12.57 -9.70 -3.13
N LEU A 25 12.54 -8.36 -3.09
CA LEU A 25 13.48 -7.54 -3.86
C LEU A 25 14.92 -7.74 -3.36
N PRO A 26 15.90 -7.74 -4.27
CA PRO A 26 17.31 -7.75 -3.89
C PRO A 26 17.68 -6.43 -3.18
N LEU A 27 18.75 -6.46 -2.40
CA LEU A 27 19.21 -5.31 -1.61
C LEU A 27 19.44 -4.05 -2.47
N ASN A 28 19.93 -4.21 -3.70
CA ASN A 28 20.17 -3.07 -4.60
C ASN A 28 18.85 -2.36 -4.98
N SER A 29 17.81 -3.09 -5.36
CA SER A 29 16.49 -2.50 -5.64
C SER A 29 15.85 -1.88 -4.40
N LEU A 30 16.12 -2.42 -3.20
CA LEU A 30 15.68 -1.78 -1.95
C LEU A 30 16.36 -0.43 -1.71
N LYS A 31 17.64 -0.27 -2.10
CA LYS A 31 18.34 1.02 -2.02
C LYS A 31 17.72 2.05 -2.98
N GLU A 32 17.40 1.64 -4.20
CA GLU A 32 16.72 2.51 -5.17
C GLU A 32 15.35 2.99 -4.65
N ILE A 33 14.58 2.12 -3.99
CA ILE A 33 13.31 2.50 -3.37
C ILE A 33 13.53 3.51 -2.22
N ILE A 34 14.59 3.33 -1.42
CA ILE A 34 14.92 4.28 -0.35
C ILE A 34 15.31 5.65 -0.94
N GLU A 35 16.08 5.68 -2.02
CA GLU A 35 16.43 6.92 -2.72
C GLU A 35 15.19 7.61 -3.27
N LEU A 36 14.27 6.86 -3.89
CA LEU A 36 12.98 7.36 -4.36
C LEU A 36 12.14 7.96 -3.22
N PHE A 37 12.12 7.31 -2.06
CA PHE A 37 11.43 7.83 -0.87
C PHE A 37 12.06 9.12 -0.36
N ASN A 38 13.39 9.18 -0.25
CA ASN A 38 14.10 10.39 0.17
C ASN A 38 13.85 11.55 -0.78
N LEU A 39 13.86 11.30 -2.09
CA LEU A 39 13.53 12.30 -3.10
C LEU A 39 12.08 12.77 -2.95
N SER A 40 11.15 11.83 -2.76
CA SER A 40 9.73 12.16 -2.59
C SER A 40 9.46 13.05 -1.37
N LEU A 41 10.14 12.77 -0.25
CA LEU A 41 10.04 13.57 0.97
C LEU A 41 10.66 14.96 0.79
N ARG A 42 11.82 15.05 0.14
CA ARG A 42 12.51 16.32 -0.13
C ARG A 42 11.70 17.25 -1.02
N GLU A 43 11.14 16.71 -2.09
CA GLU A 43 10.39 17.47 -3.09
C GLU A 43 8.92 17.69 -2.68
N GLY A 44 8.44 17.03 -1.62
CA GLY A 44 7.03 17.04 -1.22
C GLY A 44 6.10 16.45 -2.28
N ARG A 45 6.62 15.56 -3.14
CA ARG A 45 5.90 14.98 -4.29
C ARG A 45 6.01 13.47 -4.27
N VAL A 46 4.91 12.79 -4.60
CA VAL A 46 4.87 11.33 -4.77
C VAL A 46 4.12 10.99 -6.06
N PRO A 47 4.37 9.80 -6.66
CA PRO A 47 3.61 9.32 -7.81
C PRO A 47 2.09 9.39 -7.60
N LYS A 48 1.34 9.72 -8.66
CA LYS A 48 -0.12 9.78 -8.61
C LYS A 48 -0.75 8.47 -8.13
N ALA A 49 -0.17 7.33 -8.50
CA ALA A 49 -0.61 6.01 -8.07
C ALA A 49 -0.57 5.82 -6.54
N TRP A 50 0.33 6.52 -5.83
CA TRP A 50 0.43 6.43 -4.37
C TRP A 50 -0.64 7.28 -3.65
N LYS A 51 -1.20 8.29 -4.34
CA LYS A 51 -2.26 9.17 -3.85
C LYS A 51 -3.67 8.68 -4.22
N THR A 52 -3.76 7.61 -4.99
CA THR A 52 -5.02 7.07 -5.51
C THR A 52 -5.27 5.68 -4.95
N SER A 53 -6.51 5.21 -5.08
CA SER A 53 -6.92 3.91 -4.55
C SER A 53 -7.96 3.23 -5.41
N ASN A 54 -7.89 1.91 -5.48
CA ASN A 54 -8.98 1.10 -6.02
C ASN A 54 -10.00 0.87 -4.90
N ILE A 55 -11.27 1.15 -5.19
CA ILE A 55 -12.38 0.89 -4.27
C ILE A 55 -12.95 -0.50 -4.58
N THR A 56 -12.97 -1.38 -3.59
CA THR A 56 -13.62 -2.69 -3.69
C THR A 56 -14.66 -2.87 -2.60
N MET A 57 -15.72 -3.63 -2.89
CA MET A 57 -16.75 -3.97 -1.92
C MET A 57 -16.48 -5.36 -1.36
N ILE A 58 -16.36 -5.47 -0.05
CA ILE A 58 -16.23 -6.75 0.65
C ILE A 58 -17.49 -6.98 1.49
N GLN A 59 -18.09 -8.14 1.36
CA GLN A 59 -19.24 -8.54 2.16
C GLN A 59 -18.87 -8.62 3.65
N LYS A 60 -19.78 -8.19 4.52
CA LYS A 60 -19.69 -8.39 5.98
C LYS A 60 -19.86 -9.88 6.29
N LYS A 61 -19.14 -10.39 7.29
CA LYS A 61 -19.21 -11.83 7.64
C LYS A 61 -20.66 -12.22 7.99
N ALA A 62 -21.09 -13.38 7.48
CA ALA A 62 -22.38 -14.01 7.78
C ALA A 62 -23.62 -13.14 7.49
N SER A 63 -23.60 -12.39 6.37
CA SER A 63 -24.70 -11.51 5.96
C SER A 63 -25.29 -11.94 4.61
N SER A 64 -26.53 -11.55 4.31
CA SER A 64 -27.16 -11.86 3.01
C SER A 64 -26.50 -11.10 1.87
N LEU A 65 -26.31 -11.75 0.71
CA LEU A 65 -25.76 -11.14 -0.51
C LEU A 65 -26.70 -10.14 -1.20
N GLN A 66 -27.99 -10.14 -0.84
CA GLN A 66 -29.01 -9.36 -1.56
C GLN A 66 -29.13 -7.91 -1.07
N ASP A 67 -28.67 -7.62 0.15
CA ASP A 67 -28.76 -6.28 0.72
C ASP A 67 -27.44 -5.51 0.50
N PRO A 68 -27.45 -4.39 -0.24
CA PRO A 68 -26.27 -3.54 -0.42
C PRO A 68 -25.63 -3.05 0.88
N LEU A 69 -26.40 -2.92 1.97
CA LEU A 69 -25.90 -2.51 3.28
C LEU A 69 -25.02 -3.57 3.94
N ASN A 70 -25.02 -4.80 3.41
CA ASN A 70 -24.16 -5.89 3.87
C ASN A 70 -22.74 -5.84 3.31
N TYR A 71 -22.42 -4.86 2.49
CA TYR A 71 -21.07 -4.64 1.99
C TYR A 71 -20.35 -3.53 2.76
N ARG A 72 -19.03 -3.61 2.83
CA ARG A 72 -18.16 -2.52 3.24
C ARG A 72 -17.22 -2.17 2.11
N LEU A 73 -17.06 -0.87 1.87
CA LEU A 73 -16.07 -0.36 0.92
C LEU A 73 -14.68 -0.45 1.55
N ILE A 74 -13.72 -0.91 0.77
CA ILE A 74 -12.30 -0.92 1.14
C ILE A 74 -11.53 -0.17 0.06
N SER A 75 -10.73 0.79 0.51
CA SER A 75 -9.77 1.50 -0.33
C SER A 75 -8.43 0.75 -0.33
N ILE A 76 -8.04 0.26 -1.51
CA ILE A 76 -6.76 -0.42 -1.73
C ILE A 76 -5.80 0.59 -2.37
N THR A 77 -4.90 1.12 -1.54
CA THR A 77 -3.81 2.02 -1.95
C THR A 77 -2.49 1.28 -2.18
N SER A 78 -1.57 1.93 -2.91
CA SER A 78 -0.19 1.48 -3.15
C SER A 78 0.52 0.99 -1.88
N CYS A 79 1.22 -0.14 -1.99
CA CYS A 79 2.06 -0.64 -0.91
C CYS A 79 3.30 0.24 -0.66
N LEU A 80 3.86 0.85 -1.71
CA LEU A 80 4.99 1.78 -1.59
C LEU A 80 4.56 3.07 -0.89
N GLY A 81 3.41 3.63 -1.26
CA GLY A 81 2.83 4.79 -0.57
C GLY A 81 2.59 4.53 0.92
N LYS A 82 1.94 3.42 1.24
CA LYS A 82 1.74 2.97 2.64
C LYS A 82 3.05 2.79 3.41
N LEU A 83 4.08 2.25 2.74
CA LEU A 83 5.39 2.04 3.35
C LEU A 83 6.07 3.37 3.68
N LEU A 84 6.04 4.32 2.75
CA LEU A 84 6.56 5.68 2.94
C LEU A 84 5.89 6.38 4.13
N GLU A 85 4.55 6.38 4.17
CA GLU A 85 3.80 6.96 5.29
C GLU A 85 4.20 6.35 6.65
N ARG A 86 4.45 5.03 6.66
CA ARG A 86 4.82 4.31 7.88
C ARG A 86 6.25 4.62 8.33
N ILE A 87 7.17 4.85 7.39
CA ILE A 87 8.53 5.29 7.70
C ILE A 87 8.52 6.70 8.28
N ASN A 88 7.72 7.60 7.70
CA ASN A 88 7.60 8.98 8.19
C ASN A 88 7.05 9.03 9.63
N LYS A 89 6.01 8.24 9.93
CA LYS A 89 5.42 8.12 11.28
C LYS A 89 6.36 7.53 12.35
N ILE A 90 7.50 6.96 11.98
CA ILE A 90 8.50 6.46 12.95
C ILE A 90 9.46 7.56 13.38
N HIS A 91 9.58 8.65 12.59
CA HIS A 91 10.49 9.77 12.86
C HIS A 91 9.76 11.05 13.29
N SER A 92 8.44 10.97 13.51
CA SER A 92 7.59 12.04 14.08
C SER A 92 7.28 11.70 15.52
#